data_AF-A0A3M1SSI4-F1
#
_entry.id   AF-A0A3M1SSI4-F1
#
_cell.length_a   1.000
_cell.length_b   1.000
_cell.length_c   1.000
_cell.angle_alpha   90.00
_cell.angle_beta   90.00
_cell.angle_gamma   90.00
#
_symmetry.space_group_name_H-M   'P 1'
#
loop_
_entity.id
_entity.type
_entity.pdbx_description
1 polymer ?
#
loop_
_entity_poly.entity_id
_entity_poly.type
_entity_poly.pdbx_seq_one_letter_code
_entity_poly.pdbx_strand_id
1 'polypeptide(L)'
;MNIRPVSRQQELVIQKIGNEFLVYDLKTNKAHHLTETAAFIWQHCDGNNSISDLRALVEKKFDTKINEDFIWLALDQLNRENLLDSKIPSHGISRREVLKKIGVAAMVALPIVASLSVPNTALATSTCGNVCSPSNPRTCAPGCTCVGSICR
;
A
#
# COMPACT_ATOMS: atom_id res chain seq x y z
N MET A 1 -3.15 16.75 22.80
CA MET A 1 -3.81 17.09 21.53
C MET A 1 -4.72 15.93 21.15
N ASN A 2 -6.00 16.19 20.90
CA ASN A 2 -6.91 15.14 20.43
C ASN A 2 -6.79 15.03 18.90
N ILE A 3 -5.85 14.22 18.44
CA ILE A 3 -5.63 13.97 17.01
C ILE A 3 -6.75 13.04 16.51
N ARG A 4 -7.37 13.43 15.39
CA ARG A 4 -8.42 12.67 14.72
C ARG A 4 -8.02 12.49 13.25
N PRO A 5 -7.41 11.34 12.89
CA PRO A 5 -6.87 11.14 11.55
C PRO A 5 -7.98 11.00 10.51
N VAL A 6 -7.69 11.45 9.29
CA VAL A 6 -8.55 11.31 8.11
C VAL A 6 -7.78 10.54 7.04
N SER A 7 -8.37 9.45 6.56
CA SER A 7 -7.85 8.66 5.45
C SER A 7 -7.98 9.42 4.14
N ARG A 8 -6.92 9.45 3.34
CA ARG A 8 -7.00 10.00 1.99
C ARG A 8 -7.85 9.09 1.13
N GLN A 9 -8.80 9.67 0.40
CA GLN A 9 -9.65 8.96 -0.56
C GLN A 9 -9.44 9.44 -2.00
N GLN A 10 -8.68 10.51 -2.20
CA GLN A 10 -8.41 11.10 -3.51
C GLN A 10 -7.21 10.43 -4.19
N GLU A 11 -7.30 10.27 -5.51
CA GLU A 11 -6.24 9.70 -6.34
C GLU A 11 -5.84 8.27 -5.94
N LEU A 12 -6.77 7.51 -5.35
CA LEU A 12 -6.58 6.12 -4.98
C LEU A 12 -7.53 5.21 -5.76
N VAL A 13 -7.02 4.08 -6.23
CA VAL A 13 -7.85 2.93 -6.66
C VAL A 13 -7.78 1.89 -5.57
N ILE A 14 -8.93 1.56 -4.97
CA ILE A 14 -9.02 0.72 -3.79
C ILE A 14 -9.71 -0.58 -4.16
N GLN A 15 -9.05 -1.71 -3.89
CA GLN A 15 -9.61 -3.05 -4.07
C GLN A 15 -9.59 -3.80 -2.74
N LYS A 16 -10.75 -4.32 -2.33
CA LYS A 16 -10.87 -5.16 -1.14
C LYS A 16 -10.55 -6.62 -1.49
N ILE A 17 -9.70 -7.27 -0.69
CA ILE A 17 -9.35 -8.68 -0.80
C ILE A 17 -9.53 -9.33 0.58
N GLY A 18 -10.63 -10.06 0.76
CA GLY A 18 -11.00 -10.56 2.10
C GLY A 18 -11.25 -9.39 3.06
N ASN A 19 -10.47 -9.31 4.15
CA ASN A 19 -10.51 -8.21 5.12
C ASN A 19 -9.38 -7.19 4.93
N GLU A 20 -8.61 -7.32 3.85
CA GLU A 20 -7.45 -6.50 3.52
C GLU A 20 -7.76 -5.57 2.34
N PHE A 21 -6.90 -4.57 2.11
CA PHE A 21 -7.00 -3.70 0.94
C PHE A 21 -5.71 -3.70 0.12
N LEU A 22 -5.88 -3.71 -1.20
CA LEU A 22 -4.87 -3.25 -2.14
C LEU A 22 -5.24 -1.84 -2.57
N VAL A 23 -4.36 -0.88 -2.31
CA VAL A 23 -4.56 0.54 -2.58
C VAL A 23 -3.51 0.99 -3.58
N TYR A 24 -3.94 1.38 -4.77
CA TYR A 24 -3.06 1.94 -5.78
C TYR A 24 -3.12 3.46 -5.74
N ASP A 25 -2.00 4.10 -5.41
CA ASP A 25 -1.86 5.56 -5.39
C ASP A 25 -1.47 6.07 -6.77
N LEU A 26 -2.43 6.73 -7.44
CA LEU A 26 -2.26 7.29 -8.78
C LEU A 26 -1.24 8.43 -8.81
N LYS A 27 -1.02 9.11 -7.67
CA LYS A 27 -0.07 10.22 -7.59
C LYS A 27 1.38 9.74 -7.55
N THR A 28 1.64 8.66 -6.84
CA THR A 28 3.00 8.14 -6.62
C THR A 28 3.32 6.90 -7.47
N ASN A 29 2.32 6.36 -8.18
CA ASN A 29 2.41 5.14 -8.97
C ASN A 29 2.85 3.92 -8.12
N LYS A 30 2.33 3.84 -6.90
CA LYS A 30 2.63 2.78 -5.92
C LYS A 30 1.40 1.96 -5.59
N ALA A 31 1.60 0.66 -5.40
CA ALA A 31 0.60 -0.22 -4.82
C ALA A 31 0.93 -0.46 -3.34
N HIS A 32 -0.06 -0.34 -2.48
CA HIS A 32 0.03 -0.56 -1.05
C HIS A 32 -0.90 -1.70 -0.65
N HIS A 33 -0.36 -2.73 -0.02
CA HIS A 33 -1.14 -3.77 0.63
C HIS A 33 -1.31 -3.42 2.10
N LEU A 34 -2.56 -3.23 2.50
CA LEU A 34 -2.98 -2.99 3.87
C LEU A 34 -3.49 -4.30 4.45
N THR A 35 -2.73 -4.84 5.40
CA THR A 35 -3.19 -5.96 6.26
C THR A 35 -4.52 -5.64 6.94
N GLU A 36 -5.24 -6.66 7.40
CA GLU A 36 -6.59 -6.50 7.96
C GLU A 36 -6.66 -5.43 9.07
N THR A 37 -5.68 -5.39 9.97
CA THR A 37 -5.65 -4.39 11.05
C THR A 37 -5.38 -2.99 10.53
N ALA A 38 -4.42 -2.84 9.60
CA ALA A 38 -4.10 -1.54 9.01
C ALA A 38 -5.28 -1.01 8.17
N ALA A 39 -5.91 -1.90 7.40
CA ALA A 39 -7.15 -1.67 6.66
C ALA A 39 -8.26 -1.17 7.59
N PHE A 40 -8.50 -1.88 8.70
CA PHE A 40 -9.53 -1.50 9.65
C PHE A 40 -9.28 -0.13 10.27
N ILE A 41 -8.05 0.16 10.70
CA ILE A 41 -7.69 1.48 11.26
C ILE A 41 -7.87 2.57 10.19
N TRP A 42 -7.39 2.34 8.97
CA TRP A 42 -7.49 3.29 7.88
C TRP A 42 -8.95 3.63 7.55
N GLN A 43 -9.84 2.64 7.50
CA GLN A 43 -11.27 2.85 7.29
C GLN A 43 -11.96 3.67 8.41
N HIS A 44 -11.43 3.61 9.63
CA HIS A 44 -11.96 4.37 10.78
C HIS A 44 -11.22 5.70 11.01
N CYS A 45 -10.23 6.03 10.18
CA CYS A 45 -9.66 7.37 10.09
C CYS A 45 -10.63 8.25 9.28
N ASP A 46 -11.67 8.73 9.94
CA ASP A 46 -12.77 9.53 9.36
C ASP A 46 -12.81 10.97 9.91
N GLY A 47 -11.84 11.35 10.75
CA GLY A 47 -11.81 12.65 11.43
C GLY A 47 -12.69 12.74 12.68
N ASN A 48 -13.43 11.69 13.04
CA ASN A 48 -14.28 11.65 14.22
C ASN A 48 -13.64 10.85 15.37
N ASN A 49 -12.95 9.75 15.03
CA ASN A 49 -12.32 8.89 16.02
C ASN A 49 -11.00 9.45 16.53
N SER A 50 -10.85 9.57 17.85
CA SER A 50 -9.56 9.83 18.49
C SER A 50 -8.67 8.57 18.52
N ILE A 51 -7.40 8.74 18.90
CA ILE A 51 -6.48 7.60 19.09
C ILE A 51 -7.03 6.57 20.07
N SER A 52 -7.63 7.02 21.18
CA SER A 52 -8.21 6.14 22.19
C SER A 52 -9.48 5.43 21.68
N ASP A 53 -10.27 6.09 20.82
CA ASP A 53 -11.45 5.49 20.18
C ASP A 53 -11.03 4.41 19.18
N LEU A 54 -10.04 4.71 18.33
CA LEU A 54 -9.46 3.74 17.39
C LEU A 54 -8.89 2.52 18.12
N ARG A 55 -8.20 2.74 19.25
CA ARG A 55 -7.71 1.66 20.11
C ARG A 55 -8.87 0.76 20.56
N ALA A 56 -9.92 1.34 21.13
CA ALA A 56 -11.08 0.58 21.61
C ALA A 56 -11.80 -0.19 20.48
N LEU A 57 -11.91 0.39 19.28
CA LEU A 57 -12.47 -0.27 18.11
C LEU A 57 -11.64 -1.48 17.68
N VAL A 58 -10.31 -1.34 17.65
CA VAL A 58 -9.40 -2.43 17.31
C VAL A 58 -9.45 -3.53 18.37
N GLU A 59 -9.39 -3.19 19.65
CA GLU A 59 -9.50 -4.18 20.74
C GLU A 59 -10.78 -5.00 20.63
N LYS A 60 -11.90 -4.32 20.35
CA LYS A 60 -13.21 -4.97 20.18
C LYS A 60 -13.27 -5.86 18.95
N LYS A 61 -12.70 -5.44 17.81
CA LYS A 61 -12.74 -6.22 16.57
C LYS A 61 -11.88 -7.48 16.66
N PHE A 62 -10.70 -7.38 17.24
CA PHE A 62 -9.70 -8.45 17.24
C PHE A 62 -9.59 -9.21 18.57
N ASP A 63 -10.47 -8.92 19.52
CA ASP A 63 -10.51 -9.52 20.87
C ASP A 63 -9.12 -9.56 21.54
N THR A 64 -8.39 -8.46 21.44
CA THR A 64 -6.99 -8.37 21.87
C THR A 64 -6.76 -7.04 22.56
N LYS A 65 -6.06 -7.04 23.70
CA LYS A 65 -5.66 -5.78 24.37
C LYS A 65 -4.44 -5.18 23.68
N ILE A 66 -4.49 -3.88 23.40
CA ILE A 66 -3.40 -3.15 22.75
C ILE A 66 -3.16 -1.80 23.43
N ASN A 67 -1.95 -1.26 23.27
CA ASN A 67 -1.62 0.10 23.71
C ASN A 67 -1.86 1.11 22.57
N GLU A 68 -1.99 2.40 22.89
CA GLU A 68 -2.07 3.48 21.89
C GLU A 68 -0.85 3.52 20.95
N ASP A 69 0.32 3.09 21.43
CA ASP A 69 1.53 2.91 20.60
C ASP A 69 1.26 2.05 19.35
N PHE A 70 0.32 1.11 19.43
CA PHE A 70 -0.07 0.27 18.30
C PHE A 70 -0.85 1.05 17.24
N ILE A 71 -1.73 1.95 17.67
CA ILE A 71 -2.45 2.85 16.76
C ILE A 71 -1.47 3.84 16.13
N TRP A 72 -0.56 4.40 16.93
CA TRP A 72 0.51 5.25 16.42
C TRP A 72 1.41 4.54 15.42
N LEU A 73 1.74 3.26 15.62
CA LEU A 73 2.50 2.47 14.66
C LEU A 73 1.76 2.30 13.32
N ALA A 74 0.45 2.09 13.34
CA ALA A 74 -0.37 2.02 12.13
C ALA A 74 -0.42 3.37 11.41
N LEU A 75 -0.68 4.43 12.17
CA LEU A 75 -0.78 5.80 11.67
C LEU A 75 0.54 6.30 11.08
N ASP A 76 1.67 6.02 11.73
CA ASP A 76 3.00 6.31 11.21
C ASP A 76 3.25 5.59 9.87
N GLN A 77 2.79 4.35 9.72
CA GLN A 77 2.88 3.62 8.44
C GLN A 77 2.02 4.25 7.35
N LEU A 78 0.75 4.53 7.65
CA LEU A 78 -0.18 5.16 6.70
C LEU A 78 0.30 6.56 6.27
N ASN A 79 0.81 7.35 7.22
CA ASN A 79 1.34 8.68 6.96
C ASN A 79 2.60 8.64 6.07
N ARG A 80 3.51 7.68 6.31
CA ARG A 80 4.70 7.49 5.47
C ARG A 80 4.37 7.17 4.02
N GLU A 81 3.29 6.44 3.79
CA GLU A 81 2.82 6.06 2.46
C GLU A 81 1.80 7.04 1.87
N ASN A 82 1.64 8.22 2.49
CA ASN A 82 0.74 9.26 2.03
C ASN A 82 -0.73 8.80 1.94
N LEU A 83 -1.17 7.87 2.79
CA LEU A 83 -2.55 7.34 2.80
C LEU A 83 -3.49 8.11 3.73
N LEU A 84 -3.04 9.22 4.31
CA LEU A 84 -3.83 10.13 5.16
C LEU A 84 -3.92 11.50 4.49
N ASP A 85 -5.05 12.20 4.66
CA ASP A 85 -5.27 13.53 4.08
C ASP A 85 -4.48 14.62 4.82
N SER A 86 -4.28 14.46 6.12
CA SER A 86 -3.51 15.38 6.95
C SER A 86 -2.25 14.70 7.48
N LYS A 87 -1.12 15.41 7.40
CA LYS A 87 0.11 14.97 8.05
C LYS A 87 -0.08 15.05 9.55
N ILE A 88 -0.01 13.89 10.18
CA ILE A 88 0.02 13.73 11.62
C ILE A 88 1.47 13.70 12.13
N PRO A 89 1.72 14.14 13.37
CA PRO A 89 3.04 14.05 13.97
C PRO A 89 3.47 12.58 14.05
N SER A 90 4.62 12.29 13.44
CA SER A 90 5.22 10.96 13.53
C SER A 90 5.71 10.71 14.95
N HIS A 91 5.35 9.57 15.52
CA HIS A 91 5.83 9.18 16.85
C HIS A 91 7.09 8.31 16.78
N GLY A 92 7.50 7.89 15.57
CA GLY A 92 8.77 7.21 15.35
C GLY A 92 8.80 5.80 15.94
N ILE A 93 7.62 5.24 16.18
CA ILE A 93 7.48 3.99 16.90
C ILE A 93 7.91 2.84 16.00
N SER A 94 8.88 2.06 16.48
CA SER A 94 9.34 0.88 15.76
C SER A 94 8.41 -0.32 16.01
N ARG A 95 8.21 -1.16 14.99
CA ARG A 95 7.47 -2.43 15.12
C ARG A 95 7.98 -3.29 16.27
N ARG A 96 9.31 -3.34 16.44
CA ARG A 96 9.99 -4.09 17.52
C ARG A 96 9.68 -3.53 18.90
N GLU A 97 9.54 -2.21 19.03
CA GLU A 97 9.24 -1.58 20.31
C GLU A 97 7.80 -1.85 20.75
N VAL A 98 6.85 -1.77 19.84
CA VAL A 98 5.45 -2.14 20.12
C VAL A 98 5.39 -3.58 20.60
N LEU A 99 6.00 -4.53 19.86
CA LEU A 99 6.01 -5.95 20.23
C LEU A 99 6.58 -6.22 21.63
N LYS A 100 7.59 -5.46 22.07
CA LYS A 100 8.11 -5.59 23.44
C LYS A 100 7.09 -5.20 24.51
N LYS A 101 6.19 -4.26 24.20
CA LYS A 101 5.19 -3.71 25.14
C LYS A 101 3.88 -4.51 25.14
N ILE A 102 3.42 -5.00 23.98
CA ILE A 102 2.17 -5.76 23.86
C ILE A 102 2.35 -7.28 23.93
N GLY A 103 3.60 -7.78 23.89
CA GLY A 103 3.89 -9.20 23.91
C GLY A 103 3.66 -9.90 22.56
N VAL A 104 4.24 -11.10 22.41
CA VAL A 104 4.30 -11.84 21.13
C VAL A 104 2.91 -12.30 20.66
N ALA A 105 1.94 -12.44 21.57
CA ALA A 105 0.58 -12.90 21.26
C ALA A 105 -0.16 -11.99 20.26
N ALA A 106 0.15 -10.69 20.25
CA ALA A 106 -0.49 -9.72 19.36
C ALA A 106 0.26 -9.56 18.01
N MET A 107 1.25 -10.41 17.69
CA MET A 107 1.95 -10.37 16.39
C MET A 107 1.02 -10.59 15.20
N VAL A 108 -0.04 -11.40 15.35
CA VAL A 108 -0.97 -11.73 14.26
C VAL A 108 -1.79 -10.52 13.83
N ALA A 109 -1.99 -9.54 14.73
CA ALA A 109 -2.75 -8.34 14.47
C ALA A 109 -1.87 -7.15 14.06
N LEU A 110 -0.55 -7.29 13.90
CA LEU A 110 0.32 -6.15 13.61
C LEU A 110 -0.13 -5.38 12.35
N PRO A 111 -0.34 -4.05 12.44
CA PRO A 111 -0.67 -3.26 11.29
C PRO A 111 0.56 -3.17 10.39
N ILE A 112 0.46 -3.70 9.18
CA ILE A 112 1.50 -3.63 8.16
C ILE A 112 0.92 -2.97 6.90
N VAL A 113 1.67 -1.99 6.41
CA VAL A 113 1.50 -1.38 5.08
C VAL A 113 2.71 -1.78 4.25
N ALA A 114 2.52 -2.70 3.30
CA ALA A 114 3.57 -3.11 2.37
C ALA A 114 3.41 -2.37 1.05
N SER A 115 4.47 -1.71 0.58
CA SER A 115 4.41 -0.84 -0.60
C SER A 115 5.32 -1.36 -1.69
N LEU A 116 4.81 -1.38 -2.92
CA LEU A 116 5.54 -1.77 -4.11
C LEU A 116 5.46 -0.65 -5.15
N SER A 117 6.62 -0.20 -5.64
CA SER A 117 6.68 0.65 -6.83
C SER A 117 6.28 -0.18 -8.05
N VAL A 118 5.21 0.20 -8.74
CA VAL A 118 4.82 -0.49 -9.97
C VAL A 118 5.71 0.05 -11.09
N PRO A 119 6.54 -0.78 -11.75
CA PRO A 119 7.39 -0.32 -12.82
C PRO A 119 6.52 0.29 -13.93
N ASN A 120 6.96 1.45 -14.44
CA ASN A 120 6.27 2.11 -15.56
C ASN A 120 6.26 1.13 -16.75
N THR A 121 5.09 0.55 -17.02
CA THR A 121 4.88 -0.42 -18.12
C THR A 121 5.04 0.21 -19.50
N ALA A 122 5.30 1.52 -19.59
CA ALA A 122 5.74 2.21 -20.81
C ALA A 122 7.04 1.61 -21.39
N LEU A 123 7.81 0.87 -20.59
CA LEU A 123 8.97 0.10 -21.04
C LEU A 123 8.69 -1.41 -21.19
N ALA A 124 7.43 -1.82 -21.33
CA ALA A 124 7.13 -3.13 -21.91
C ALA A 124 7.57 -3.07 -23.38
N THR A 125 8.88 -3.16 -23.61
CA THR A 125 9.51 -3.24 -24.90
C THR A 125 8.96 -4.49 -25.58
N SER A 126 8.13 -4.27 -26.60
CA SER A 126 7.90 -5.23 -27.67
C SER A 126 9.26 -5.83 -28.01
N THR A 127 9.50 -7.09 -27.67
CA THR A 127 10.80 -7.70 -27.92
C THR A 127 10.94 -7.83 -29.44
N CYS A 128 11.71 -6.93 -30.06
CA CYS A 128 12.14 -7.06 -31.45
C CYS A 128 13.21 -8.18 -31.49
N GLY A 129 12.78 -9.43 -31.32
CA GLY A 129 13.65 -10.61 -31.25
C GLY A 129 13.27 -11.70 -32.25
N ASN A 130 12.25 -11.46 -33.07
CA ASN A 130 11.81 -12.41 -34.08
C ASN A 130 12.63 -12.28 -35.37
N VAL A 131 12.79 -13.42 -36.04
CA VAL A 131 13.33 -13.47 -37.40
C VAL A 131 12.26 -12.94 -38.35
N CYS A 132 12.67 -12.05 -39.25
CA CYS A 132 11.82 -11.54 -40.31
C CYS A 132 12.37 -11.95 -41.67
N SER A 133 11.48 -12.11 -42.66
CA SER A 133 11.89 -12.36 -44.05
C SER A 133 11.72 -11.07 -44.87
N PRO A 134 12.66 -10.73 -45.78
CA PRO A 134 12.50 -9.62 -46.72
C PRO A 134 11.23 -9.74 -47.58
N SER A 135 10.73 -10.95 -47.80
CA SER A 135 9.52 -11.22 -48.57
C SER A 135 8.22 -10.99 -47.79
N ASN A 136 8.26 -10.85 -46.46
CA ASN A 136 7.08 -10.61 -45.64
C ASN A 136 7.39 -9.74 -44.39
N PRO A 137 7.51 -8.42 -44.55
CA PRO A 137 7.92 -7.51 -43.46
C PRO A 137 6.90 -7.36 -42.32
N ARG A 138 5.72 -7.98 -42.42
CA ARG A 138 4.66 -7.93 -41.38
C ARG A 138 4.90 -8.86 -40.19
N THR A 139 6.02 -9.59 -40.15
CA THR A 139 6.35 -10.53 -39.06
C THR A 139 6.93 -9.85 -37.83
N CYS A 140 7.28 -8.57 -37.92
CA CYS A 140 7.77 -7.80 -36.78
C CYS A 140 6.62 -7.21 -35.95
N ALA A 141 6.83 -7.09 -34.64
CA ALA A 141 5.87 -6.42 -33.76
C ALA A 141 5.68 -4.95 -34.19
N PRO A 142 4.50 -4.35 -33.96
CA PRO A 142 4.26 -2.95 -34.27
C PRO A 142 5.34 -2.06 -33.64
N GLY A 143 6.01 -1.26 -34.47
CA GLY A 143 7.12 -0.38 -34.05
C GLY A 143 8.53 -0.93 -34.28
N CYS A 144 8.69 -2.20 -34.68
CA CYS A 144 9.97 -2.77 -35.08
C CYS A 144 10.13 -2.75 -36.62
N THR A 145 11.36 -2.66 -37.10
CA THR A 145 11.76 -2.71 -38.52
C THR A 145 12.60 -3.95 -38.81
N CYS A 146 12.49 -4.51 -40.01
CA CYS A 146 13.30 -5.67 -40.40
C CYS A 146 14.66 -5.21 -40.93
N VAL A 147 15.75 -5.54 -40.24
CA VAL A 147 17.13 -5.23 -40.66
C VAL A 147 17.95 -6.51 -40.70
N GLY A 148 18.37 -6.95 -41.89
CA GLY A 148 19.23 -8.13 -42.04
C GLY A 148 18.59 -9.43 -41.52
N SER A 149 17.29 -9.61 -41.75
CA SER A 149 16.47 -10.75 -41.29
C SER A 149 16.19 -10.81 -39.78
N ILE A 150 16.46 -9.73 -39.06
CA ILE A 150 16.20 -9.61 -37.62
C ILE A 150 15.32 -8.37 -37.41
N CYS A 151 14.24 -8.51 -36.62
CA CYS A 151 13.45 -7.34 -36.21
C CYS A 151 14.27 -6.49 -35.23
N ARG A 152 14.36 -5.18 -35.46
CA ARG A 152 15.00 -4.18 -34.60
C ARG A 152 14.14 -2.96 -34.39
#